data_AF-A0AAW2R3Z6-F1
#
_entry.id   AF-A0AAW2R3Z6-F1
#
_cell.length_a   1.000
_cell.length_b   1.000
_cell.length_c   1.000
_cell.angle_alpha   90.00
_cell.angle_beta   90.00
_cell.angle_gamma   90.00
#
_symmetry.space_group_name_H-M   'P 1'
#
loop_
_entity.id
_entity.type
_entity.pdbx_description
1 polymer ?
#
loop_
_entity_poly.entity_id
_entity_poly.type
_entity_poly.pdbx_seq_one_letter_code
_entity_poly.pdbx_strand_id
1 'polypeptide(L)' 'MASLPCKLIAQVAFKAGGDVFHHLVANRPQHLTKATPTHIQACVLHQGSYGTNGSVIEWTYSV' A
#
# COMPACT_ATOMS: atom_id res chain seq x y z
N MET A 1 15.63 17.18 20.00
CA MET A 1 14.79 16.20 19.30
C MET A 1 13.74 16.97 18.52
N ALA A 2 13.91 17.11 17.20
CA ALA A 2 13.01 17.94 16.39
C ALA A 2 11.65 17.24 16.22
N SER A 3 10.60 17.84 16.76
CA SER A 3 9.21 17.44 16.48
C SER A 3 8.84 17.90 15.07
N LEU A 4 8.54 16.96 14.16
CA LEU A 4 8.06 17.28 12.80
C LEU A 4 6.60 17.79 12.90
N PRO A 5 6.30 19.06 12.59
CA PRO A 5 4.98 19.65 12.85
C PRO A 5 3.87 19.17 11.90
N CYS A 6 4.15 18.25 10.96
CA CYS A 6 3.21 17.83 9.92
C CYS A 6 3.16 16.30 9.78
N LYS A 7 2.83 15.58 10.86
CA LYS A 7 2.63 14.12 10.82
C LYS A 7 1.18 13.78 11.13
N LEU A 8 0.41 13.36 10.12
CA LEU A 8 -0.91 12.77 10.29
C LEU A 8 -0.76 11.27 10.58
N ILE A 9 -1.38 10.82 11.67
CA ILE A 9 -1.41 9.42 12.08
C ILE A 9 -2.86 9.00 12.21
N ALA A 10 -3.23 7.92 11.53
CA ALA A 10 -4.53 7.27 11.68
C ALA A 10 -4.31 5.82 12.11
N GLN A 11 -5.08 5.38 13.10
CA GLN A 11 -5.12 3.99 13.52
C GLN A 11 -6.51 3.44 13.20
N VAL A 12 -6.57 2.43 12.34
CA VAL A 12 -7.82 1.81 11.92
C VAL A 12 -7.83 0.38 12.43
N ALA A 13 -8.93 -0.02 13.09
CA ALA A 13 -9.09 -1.38 13.56
C ALA A 13 -9.31 -2.32 12.36
N PHE A 14 -8.36 -3.23 12.14
CA PHE A 14 -8.43 -4.22 11.08
C PHE A 14 -8.65 -5.61 11.73
N LYS A 15 -9.79 -6.23 11.43
CA LYS A 15 -10.19 -7.52 12.05
C LYS A 15 -9.59 -8.73 11.33
N ALA A 16 -9.13 -8.58 10.09
CA ALA A 16 -8.40 -9.62 9.38
C ALA A 16 -6.92 -9.61 9.82
N GLY A 17 -6.22 -10.74 9.72
CA GLY A 17 -4.83 -10.86 10.16
C GLY A 17 -3.93 -9.75 9.61
N GLY A 18 -3.21 -9.06 10.49
CA GLY A 18 -2.32 -7.96 10.11
C GLY A 18 -1.12 -8.42 9.28
N ASP A 19 -0.70 -9.67 9.49
CA ASP A 19 0.29 -10.39 8.69
C ASP A 19 -0.16 -10.57 7.24
N VAL A 20 -1.43 -10.90 7.03
CA VAL A 20 -2.03 -11.04 5.69
C VAL A 20 -2.04 -9.69 4.99
N PHE A 21 -2.42 -8.62 5.68
CA PHE A 21 -2.40 -7.27 5.11
C PHE A 21 -0.99 -6.82 4.74
N HIS A 22 -0.02 -7.02 5.64
CA HIS A 22 1.38 -6.70 5.38
C HIS A 22 1.92 -7.46 4.16
N HIS A 23 1.64 -8.76 4.08
CA HIS A 23 2.06 -9.58 2.93
C HIS A 23 1.39 -9.13 1.62
N LEU A 24 0.11 -8.77 1.67
CA LEU A 24 -0.65 -8.30 0.51
C LEU A 24 -0.06 -6.98 -0.03
N VAL A 25 0.18 -6.00 0.83
CA VAL A 25 0.72 -4.70 0.42
C VAL A 25 2.17 -4.80 -0.04
N ALA A 26 3.01 -5.57 0.67
CA ALA A 26 4.42 -5.70 0.34
C ALA A 26 4.67 -6.53 -0.91
N ASN A 27 4.10 -7.74 -0.99
CA ASN A 27 4.46 -8.72 -2.03
C ASN A 27 3.46 -8.79 -3.18
N ARG A 28 2.20 -8.39 -2.95
CA ARG A 28 1.11 -8.58 -3.93
C ARG A 28 0.18 -7.37 -4.05
N PRO A 29 0.73 -6.17 -4.31
CA PRO A 29 -0.05 -4.94 -4.36
C PRO A 29 -1.15 -4.94 -5.45
N GLN A 30 -1.00 -5.73 -6.51
CA GLN A 30 -2.03 -5.92 -7.54
C GLN A 30 -3.35 -6.51 -7.00
N HIS A 31 -3.29 -7.31 -5.94
CA HIS A 31 -4.50 -7.83 -5.31
C HIS A 31 -5.29 -6.74 -4.58
N LEU A 32 -4.63 -5.67 -4.16
CA LEU A 32 -5.28 -4.51 -3.55
C LEU A 32 -6.22 -3.84 -4.55
N THR A 33 -5.80 -3.72 -5.81
CA THR A 33 -6.65 -3.23 -6.92
C THR A 33 -7.91 -4.07 -7.10
N LYS A 34 -7.82 -5.40 -6.92
CA LYS A 34 -8.99 -6.29 -6.99
C LYS A 34 -9.88 -6.20 -5.73
N ALA A 35 -9.28 -5.97 -4.56
CA ALA A 35 -10.00 -5.86 -3.30
C ALA A 35 -10.76 -4.54 -3.18
N THR A 36 -10.21 -3.45 -3.73
CA THR A 36 -10.80 -2.10 -3.67
C THR A 36 -10.76 -1.41 -5.04
N PRO A 37 -11.48 -1.93 -6.05
CA PRO A 37 -11.43 -1.40 -7.42
C PRO A 37 -11.98 0.03 -7.53
N THR A 38 -12.83 0.45 -6.60
CA THR A 38 -13.41 1.80 -6.53
C THR A 38 -12.42 2.86 -6.05
N HIS A 39 -11.42 2.47 -5.25
CA HIS A 39 -10.41 3.38 -4.73
C HIS A 39 -9.09 3.24 -5.48
N ILE A 40 -8.69 2.01 -5.81
CA ILE A 40 -7.43 1.69 -6.47
C ILE A 40 -7.75 0.92 -7.75
N GLN A 41 -7.43 1.54 -8.88
CA GLN A 41 -7.82 1.10 -10.21
C GLN A 41 -6.70 0.34 -10.92
N ALA A 42 -5.44 0.68 -10.65
CA ALA A 42 -4.28 -0.02 -11.21
C ALA A 42 -3.06 0.05 -10.30
N CYS A 43 -2.19 -0.95 -10.46
CA CYS A 43 -0.90 -1.05 -9.78
C CYS A 43 0.13 -1.55 -10.79
N VAL A 44 1.06 -0.69 -11.20
CA VAL A 44 2.06 -0.99 -12.23
C VAL A 44 3.45 -0.91 -11.61
N LEU A 45 4.25 -1.95 -11.80
CA LEU A 45 5.64 -1.98 -11.37
C LEU A 45 6.53 -1.36 -12.45
N HIS A 46 7.21 -0.28 -12.12
CA HIS A 46 8.14 0.40 -13.03
C HIS A 46 9.58 -0.08 -12.84
N GLN A 47 9.97 -0.35 -11.60
CA GLN A 47 11.35 -0.71 -11.28
C GLN A 47 11.42 -1.69 -10.11
N GLY A 48 12.31 -2.67 -10.22
CA GLY A 48 12.54 -3.68 -9.19
C GLY A 48 11.55 -4.85 -9.24
N SER A 49 11.23 -5.40 -8.07
CA SER A 49 10.26 -6.47 -7.88
C SER A 49 9.39 -6.18 -6.66
N TYR A 50 8.13 -6.63 -6.68
CA TYR A 50 7.26 -6.51 -5.51
C TYR A 50 7.90 -7.19 -4.29
N GLY A 51 7.85 -6.51 -3.15
CA GLY A 51 8.43 -7.02 -1.89
C GLY A 51 9.91 -6.71 -1.67
N THR A 52 10.57 -6.06 -2.63
CA THR A 52 11.99 -5.69 -2.51
C THR A 52 12.16 -4.21 -2.21
N ASN A 53 13.04 -3.87 -1.27
CA ASN A 53 13.37 -2.48 -0.99
C ASN A 53 13.96 -1.80 -2.23
N GLY A 54 13.48 -0.59 -2.53
CA GLY A 54 13.89 0.17 -3.71
C GLY A 54 13.02 -0.07 -4.95
N SER A 55 11.95 -0.87 -4.85
CA SER A 55 10.98 -1.01 -5.94
C SER A 55 10.16 0.28 -6.14
N VAL A 56 9.93 0.65 -7.39
CA VAL A 56 9.07 1.77 -7.76
C VAL A 56 7.76 1.24 -8.34
N ILE A 57 6.66 1.56 -7.67
CA ILE A 57 5.31 1.12 -8.04
C ILE A 57 4.46 2.36 -8.29
N GLU A 58 3.84 2.43 -9.46
CA GLU A 58 2.83 3.43 -9.79
C GLU A 58 1.44 2.90 -9.44
N TRP A 59 0.67 3.74 -8.77
CA TRP A 59 -0.69 3.43 -8.34
C TRP A 59 -1.66 4.41 -8.99
N THR A 60 -2.66 3.87 -9.67
CA THR A 60 -3.80 4.65 -10.17
C THR A 60 -4.92 4.54 -9.15
N TYR A 61 -5.29 5.66 -8.54
CA TYR A 61 -6.36 5.72 -7.54
C TYR A 61 -7.36 6.84 -7.88
N SER A 62 -8.62 6.65 -7.45
CA SER A 62 -9.67 7.68 -7.51
C SER A 62 -10.01 8.17 -6.11
N VAL A 63 -10.27 9.48 -6.03
CA VAL A 63 -10.80 10.15 -4.84
C VAL A 63 -12.31 9.99 -4.76
#